data_AF-A0A1H9R5Y2-F1
#
_entry.id   AF-A0A1H9R5Y2-F1
#
_cell.length_a   1.000
_cell.length_b   1.000
_cell.length_c   1.000
_cell.angle_alpha   90.00
_cell.angle_beta   90.00
_cell.angle_gamma   90.00
#
_symmetry.space_group_name_H-M   'P 1'
#
loop_
_entity.id
_entity.type
_entity.pdbx_description
1 polymer ?
#
loop_
_entity_poly.entity_id
_entity_poly.type
_entity_poly.pdbx_seq_one_letter_code
_entity_poly.pdbx_strand_id
1 'polypeptide(L)'
;MPDLVLTGEELEVTVELKDTTPRAVKVALLDENGKQVEARSPAISESMSITFPALAPGAYYVQVSGISVGAPVVPVTSAVLAVDCPAV
;
A
#
# COMPACT_ATOMS: atom_id res chain seq x y z
N MET A 1 7.49 -3.51 3.41
CA MET A 1 6.34 -2.83 4.04
C MET A 1 6.17 -3.39 5.43
N PRO A 2 5.85 -2.57 6.45
CA PRO A 2 5.56 -3.05 7.79
C PRO A 2 4.17 -3.69 7.87
N ASP A 3 4.03 -4.72 8.71
CA ASP A 3 2.73 -5.36 9.02
C ASP A 3 1.96 -4.60 10.12
N LEU A 4 2.64 -3.72 10.85
CA LEU A 4 2.11 -2.91 11.94
C LEU A 4 2.65 -1.47 11.85
N VAL A 5 1.76 -0.50 12.01
CA VAL A 5 2.07 0.94 12.04
C VAL A 5 1.40 1.59 13.25
N LEU A 6 2.04 2.60 13.85
CA LEU A 6 1.41 3.36 14.92
C LEU A 6 0.42 4.38 14.35
N THR A 7 -0.66 4.63 15.06
CA THR A 7 -1.55 5.76 14.79
C THR A 7 -0.74 7.06 14.78
N GLY A 8 -0.97 7.90 13.78
CA GLY A 8 -0.20 9.15 13.61
C GLY A 8 1.10 8.99 12.82
N GLU A 9 1.60 7.77 12.60
CA GLU A 9 2.75 7.53 11.72
C GLU A 9 2.33 7.37 10.27
N GLU A 10 3.21 7.82 9.37
CA GLU A 10 3.04 7.62 7.95
C GLU A 10 3.31 6.15 7.58
N LEU A 11 2.47 5.59 6.71
CA LEU A 11 2.68 4.23 6.21
C LEU A 11 3.50 4.28 4.91
N GLU A 12 4.76 3.84 4.98
CA GLU A 12 5.60 3.66 3.81
C GLU A 12 5.35 2.29 3.15
N VAL A 13 5.05 2.33 1.85
CA VAL A 13 4.88 1.15 1.00
C VAL A 13 5.93 1.19 -0.11
N THR A 14 6.82 0.20 -0.07
CA THR A 14 7.78 -0.05 -1.15
C THR A 14 7.30 -1.21 -2.01
N VAL A 15 7.22 -0.98 -3.31
CA VAL A 15 6.89 -1.98 -4.33
C VAL A 15 8.15 -2.27 -5.14
N GLU A 16 8.59 -3.52 -5.12
CA GLU A 16 9.71 -4.01 -5.93
C GLU A 16 9.17 -4.89 -7.07
N LEU A 17 9.49 -4.51 -8.30
CA LEU A 17 9.20 -5.30 -9.49
C LEU A 17 10.44 -6.15 -9.83
N LYS A 18 10.58 -7.32 -9.20
CA LYS A 18 11.67 -8.25 -9.54
C LYS A 18 11.42 -8.91 -10.89
N ASP A 19 12.47 -9.02 -11.69
CA ASP A 19 12.48 -9.73 -12.99
C ASP A 19 11.41 -9.28 -13.99
N THR A 20 10.89 -8.07 -13.83
CA THR A 20 9.81 -7.51 -14.66
C THR A 20 10.19 -6.11 -15.13
N THR A 21 9.85 -5.78 -16.38
CA THR A 21 10.06 -4.43 -16.92
C THR A 21 9.31 -3.42 -16.05
N PRO A 22 9.92 -2.28 -15.66
CA PRO A 22 9.23 -1.20 -14.95
C PRO A 22 7.93 -0.82 -15.65
N ARG A 23 6.83 -0.81 -14.89
CA ARG A 23 5.48 -0.54 -15.40
C ARG A 23 4.68 0.32 -14.44
N ALA A 24 3.63 0.93 -14.96
CA ALA A 24 2.70 1.71 -14.16
C ALA A 24 1.89 0.79 -13.24
N VAL A 25 1.98 1.03 -11.93
CA VAL A 25 1.20 0.35 -10.90
C VAL A 25 0.35 1.35 -10.14
N LYS A 26 -0.81 0.89 -9.66
CA LYS A 26 -1.66 1.57 -8.71
C LYS A 26 -1.53 0.86 -7.37
N VAL A 27 -1.25 1.63 -6.32
CA VAL A 27 -1.28 1.17 -4.94
C VAL A 27 -2.49 1.79 -4.27
N ALA A 28 -3.43 0.97 -3.85
CA ALA A 28 -4.64 1.38 -3.16
C ALA A 28 -4.57 0.96 -1.69
N LEU A 29 -4.95 1.87 -0.80
CA LEU A 29 -5.17 1.58 0.61
C LEU A 29 -6.67 1.39 0.83
N LEU A 30 -7.04 0.23 1.36
CA LEU A 30 -8.39 -0.18 1.67
C LEU A 30 -8.55 -0.28 3.19
N ASP A 31 -9.71 0.05 3.72
CA ASP A 31 -10.06 -0.20 5.12
C ASP A 31 -10.45 -1.68 5.36
N GLU A 32 -10.76 -2.03 6.61
CA GLU A 32 -11.22 -3.36 7.02
C GLU A 32 -12.46 -3.86 6.27
N ASN A 33 -13.28 -2.94 5.74
CA ASN A 33 -14.50 -3.24 4.98
C ASN A 33 -14.22 -3.39 3.48
N GLY A 34 -12.95 -3.27 3.05
CA GLY A 34 -12.54 -3.29 1.66
C GLY A 34 -12.88 -2.01 0.90
N LYS A 35 -13.22 -0.92 1.59
CA LYS A 35 -13.47 0.38 0.96
C LYS A 35 -12.14 1.09 0.73
N GLN A 36 -11.97 1.62 -0.48
CA GLN A 36 -10.79 2.43 -0.81
C GLN A 36 -10.80 3.73 0.01
N VAL A 37 -9.78 3.86 0.87
CA VAL A 37 -9.48 5.06 1.63
C VAL A 37 -8.68 6.02 0.77
N GLU A 38 -7.63 5.51 0.13
CA GLU A 38 -6.72 6.30 -0.70
C GLU A 38 -6.12 5.44 -1.82
N ALA A 39 -5.62 6.08 -2.88
CA ALA A 39 -4.81 5.41 -3.88
C ALA A 39 -3.75 6.35 -4.45
N ARG A 40 -2.58 5.78 -4.75
CA ARG A 40 -1.44 6.47 -5.34
C ARG A 40 -0.93 5.68 -6.55
N SER A 41 -0.33 6.39 -7.50
CA SER A 41 0.36 5.81 -8.64
C SER A 41 1.79 6.34 -8.65
N PRO A 42 2.78 5.57 -8.17
CA PRO A 42 4.18 6.00 -8.19
C PRO A 42 4.70 6.19 -9.62
N ALA A 43 5.79 6.95 -9.74
CA ALA A 43 6.54 7.02 -10.98
C ALA A 43 7.09 5.63 -11.35
N ILE A 44 7.16 5.35 -12.65
CA ILE A 44 7.56 4.03 -13.15
C ILE A 44 9.05 3.80 -12.90
N SER A 45 9.38 2.87 -12.02
CA SER A 45 10.75 2.43 -11.71
C SER A 45 10.77 0.96 -11.28
N GLU A 46 11.96 0.38 -11.14
CA GLU A 46 12.12 -1.00 -10.63
C GLU A 46 11.76 -1.11 -9.14
N SER A 47 12.04 -0.05 -8.38
CA SER A 47 11.68 0.10 -6.99
C SER A 47 10.91 1.40 -6.80
N MET A 48 9.71 1.31 -6.25
CA MET A 48 8.76 2.40 -6.11
C MET A 48 8.36 2.53 -4.63
N SER A 49 8.69 3.65 -3.99
CA SER A 49 8.20 3.97 -2.65
C SER A 49 7.08 4.99 -2.72
N ILE A 50 6.03 4.76 -1.93
CA ILE A 50 4.98 5.73 -1.65
C ILE A 50 4.72 5.80 -0.16
N THR A 51 4.17 6.93 0.26
CA THR A 51 3.82 7.17 1.65
C THR A 51 2.35 7.53 1.73
N PHE A 52 1.62 6.85 2.61
CA PHE A 52 0.27 7.24 3.01
C PHE A 52 0.34 8.05 4.31
N PRO A 53 -0.55 9.05 4.48
CA PRO A 53 -0.61 9.83 5.71
C PRO A 53 -1.01 8.96 6.90
N ALA A 54 -0.93 9.55 8.09
CA ALA A 54 -1.36 8.93 9.35
C ALA A 54 -2.72 8.25 9.24
N LEU A 55 -2.76 6.97 9.61
CA LEU A 55 -3.97 6.17 9.63
C LEU A 55 -4.64 6.22 11.00
N ALA A 56 -5.96 6.20 11.01
CA ALA A 56 -6.73 5.95 12.22
C ALA A 56 -6.49 4.51 12.70
N PRO A 57 -6.71 4.20 14.00
CA PRO A 57 -6.56 2.83 14.47
C PRO A 57 -7.55 1.90 13.76
N GLY A 58 -7.06 0.75 13.28
CA GLY A 58 -7.87 -0.20 12.52
C GLY A 58 -7.05 -1.15 11.64
N ALA A 59 -7.73 -2.10 11.01
CA ALA A 59 -7.13 -2.98 10.01
C ALA A 59 -7.26 -2.36 8.61
N TYR A 60 -6.18 -2.44 7.84
CA TYR A 60 -6.10 -1.92 6.48
C TYR A 60 -5.50 -2.96 5.55
N TYR A 61 -5.77 -2.80 4.25
CA TYR A 61 -5.18 -3.61 3.19
C TYR A 61 -4.55 -2.72 2.14
N VAL A 62 -3.28 -2.99 1.83
CA VAL A 62 -2.59 -2.37 0.71
C VAL A 62 -2.71 -3.30 -0.48
N GLN A 63 -3.38 -2.84 -1.54
CA GLN A 63 -3.55 -3.55 -2.79
C GLN A 63 -2.69 -2.91 -3.88
N VAL A 64 -1.77 -3.67 -4.45
CA VAL A 64 -0.95 -3.27 -5.60
C VAL A 64 -1.48 -3.94 -6.85
N SER A 65 -1.75 -3.18 -7.89
CA SER A 65 -2.29 -3.68 -9.16
C SER A 65 -1.74 -2.91 -10.35
N GLY A 66 -1.72 -3.51 -11.55
CA GLY A 66 -1.38 -2.78 -12.78
C GLY A 66 -2.46 -1.76 -13.17
N ILE A 67 -2.07 -0.64 -13.77
CA ILE A 67 -3.04 0.42 -14.16
C ILE A 67 -3.80 0.07 -15.45
N SER A 68 -3.27 -0.84 -16.27
CA SER A 68 -3.92 -1.27 -17.52
C SER A 68 -4.73 -2.54 -17.32
N VAL A 69 -5.99 -2.53 -17.77
CA VAL A 69 -6.83 -3.74 -17.87
C VAL A 69 -6.14 -4.77 -18.77
N GLY A 70 -5.95 -6.00 -18.26
CA GLY A 70 -5.25 -7.07 -18.97
C GLY A 70 -3.72 -7.05 -18.86
N ALA A 71 -3.12 -6.16 -18.05
CA ALA A 71 -1.70 -6.23 -17.74
C ALA A 71 -1.40 -7.45 -16.85
N PRO A 72 -0.28 -8.17 -17.07
CA PRO A 72 0.10 -9.36 -16.30
C PRO A 72 0.69 -9.02 -14.92
N VAL A 73 0.22 -7.94 -14.28
CA VAL A 73 0.57 -7.66 -12.89
C VAL A 73 -0.46 -8.38 -12.03
N VAL A 74 -0.06 -9.51 -11.45
CA VAL A 74 -0.89 -10.22 -10.48
C VAL A 74 -1.13 -9.28 -9.31
N PRO A 75 -2.39 -8.95 -8.98
CA PRO A 75 -2.67 -8.06 -7.87
C PRO A 75 -2.17 -8.71 -6.57
N VAL A 76 -1.41 -7.96 -5.79
CA VAL A 76 -0.91 -8.38 -4.47
C VAL A 76 -1.66 -7.58 -3.43
N THR A 77 -2.14 -8.26 -2.39
CA THR A 77 -2.77 -7.62 -1.24
C THR A 77 -2.00 -7.98 0.02
N SER A 78 -1.64 -6.97 0.79
CA SER A 78 -0.95 -7.13 2.07
C SER A 78 -1.74 -6.44 3.17
N ALA A 79 -1.83 -7.07 4.34
CA ALA A 79 -2.55 -6.52 5.49
C ALA A 79 -1.62 -5.64 6.33
N VAL A 80 -2.16 -4.56 6.87
CA VAL A 80 -1.46 -3.65 7.78
C VAL A 80 -2.38 -3.35 8.96
N LEU A 81 -1.86 -3.46 10.18
CA LEU A 81 -2.59 -3.08 11.39
C LEU A 81 -2.11 -1.72 11.89
N ALA A 82 -3.00 -0.73 11.94
CA ALA A 82 -2.75 0.54 12.60
C ALA A 82 -3.20 0.45 14.06
N VAL A 83 -2.25 0.55 15.01
CA VAL A 83 -2.54 0.45 16.44
C VAL A 83 -2.23 1.75 17.16
N ASP A 84 -3.06 2.11 18.13
CA ASP A 84 -2.73 3.19 19.04
C ASP A 84 -1.61 2.75 19.98
N CYS A 85 -0.58 3.58 20.14
CA CYS A 85 0.44 3.29 21.14
C CYS A 85 -0.21 3.47 22.53
N PRO A 86 -0.29 2.44 23.38
CA PRO A 86 -0.81 2.62 24.72
C PRO A 86 0.13 3.57 25.47
N ALA A 87 -0.41 4.71 25.93
CA ALA A 87 0.32 5.59 26.84
C ALA A 87 0.66 4.78 28.12
N VAL A 88 1.95 4.50 28.32
CA VAL A 88 2.50 3.85 29.53
C VAL A 88 2.71 4.88 30.62
#